data_AF-A1CF13-F1
#
_entry.id   AF-A1CF13-F1
#
_cell.length_a   1.000
_cell.length_b   1.000
_cell.length_c   1.000
_cell.angle_alpha   90.00
_cell.angle_beta   90.00
_cell.angle_gamma   90.00
#
_symmetry.space_group_name_H-M   'P 1'
#
loop_
_entity.id
_entity.type
_entity.pdbx_description
1 polymer ?
#
loop_
_entity_poly.entity_id
_entity_poly.type
_entity_poly.pdbx_seq_one_letter_code
_entity_poly.pdbx_strand_id
1 'polypeptide(L)'
;MAPQYLRMIDTILTVPGTTLEAEHQRRIDAIDAMMAFWPVEEGRPTPRTQPCRRPVPEADNSPRPAKRQRDLVEDEAEIALREAVESVQVTCPKQRSLICFVCLGYPNLSFPNRLSKYKTPGSLTRHFLRFHINPPWPDERFGCSMCEGEPLRHKFDLLSHAERRHGTVVKGETQSQLALEYQRIHQGWVS
;
A
#
# COMPACT_ATOMS: atom_id res chain seq x y z
N MET A 1 -28.42 -3.53 -14.78
CA MET A 1 -27.30 -2.57 -14.63
C MET A 1 -27.60 -1.66 -13.45
N ALA A 2 -26.71 -1.57 -12.47
CA ALA A 2 -26.94 -0.73 -11.30
C ALA A 2 -26.79 0.76 -11.67
N PRO A 3 -27.66 1.68 -11.21
CA PRO A 3 -27.60 3.11 -11.57
C PRO A 3 -26.24 3.76 -11.29
N GLN A 4 -25.59 3.35 -10.20
CA GLN A 4 -24.22 3.74 -9.83
C GLN A 4 -23.14 3.30 -10.84
N TYR A 5 -23.31 2.14 -11.48
CA TYR A 5 -22.38 1.66 -12.50
C TYR A 5 -22.47 2.49 -13.78
N LEU A 6 -23.70 2.86 -14.19
CA LEU A 6 -23.91 3.75 -15.33
C LEU A 6 -23.35 5.15 -15.06
N ARG A 7 -23.53 5.68 -13.84
CA ARG A 7 -22.95 6.97 -13.41
C ARG A 7 -21.42 6.94 -13.39
N MET A 8 -20.82 5.85 -12.91
CA MET A 8 -19.38 5.67 -12.95
C MET A 8 -18.84 5.67 -14.39
N ILE A 9 -19.48 4.92 -15.29
CA ILE A 9 -19.09 4.91 -16.70
C ILE A 9 -19.22 6.31 -17.32
N ASP A 10 -20.35 6.98 -17.08
CA ASP A 10 -20.62 8.30 -17.64
C ASP A 10 -19.59 9.35 -17.22
N THR A 11 -19.30 9.43 -15.91
CA THR A 11 -18.31 10.37 -15.36
C THR A 11 -16.88 10.09 -15.82
N ILE A 12 -16.48 8.82 -15.94
CA ILE A 12 -15.15 8.44 -16.45
C ILE A 12 -15.01 8.77 -17.94
N LEU A 13 -16.07 8.59 -18.72
CA LEU A 13 -16.07 8.85 -20.16
C LEU A 13 -16.43 10.30 -20.52
N THR A 14 -16.63 11.18 -19.54
CA THR A 14 -16.98 12.58 -19.79
C THR A 14 -15.78 13.36 -20.35
N VAL A 15 -16.02 14.10 -21.44
CA VAL A 15 -15.01 14.88 -22.17
C VAL A 15 -14.32 15.95 -21.29
N PRO A 16 -12.99 16.14 -21.39
CA PRO A 16 -12.19 17.19 -20.77
C PRO A 16 -12.79 18.60 -20.71
N GLY A 17 -12.49 19.30 -19.62
CA GLY A 17 -13.09 20.60 -19.32
C GLY A 17 -12.38 21.65 -20.13
N THR A 18 -13.10 22.63 -20.68
CA THR A 18 -12.48 23.73 -21.42
C THR A 18 -11.79 24.74 -20.50
N THR A 19 -12.01 24.65 -19.19
CA THR A 19 -11.34 25.41 -18.14
C THR A 19 -10.73 24.49 -17.09
N LEU A 20 -9.75 25.01 -16.35
CA LEU A 20 -9.10 24.28 -15.26
C LEU A 20 -10.09 23.89 -14.16
N GLU A 21 -10.98 24.80 -13.79
CA GLU A 21 -11.99 24.58 -12.75
C GLU A 21 -13.00 23.51 -13.16
N ALA A 22 -13.43 23.52 -14.43
CA ALA A 22 -14.35 22.52 -14.96
C ALA A 22 -13.70 21.12 -15.01
N GLU A 23 -12.42 21.05 -15.37
CA GLU A 23 -11.66 19.81 -15.34
C GLU A 23 -11.45 19.30 -13.90
N HIS A 24 -11.16 20.20 -12.97
CA HIS A 24 -11.01 19.85 -11.56
C HIS A 24 -12.32 19.30 -10.98
N GLN A 25 -13.44 19.95 -11.25
CA GLN A 25 -14.74 19.49 -10.80
C GLN A 25 -15.11 18.13 -11.40
N ARG A 26 -14.87 17.92 -12.70
CA ARG A 26 -15.13 16.61 -13.31
C ARG A 26 -14.32 15.47 -12.70
N ARG A 27 -13.07 15.73 -12.32
CA ARG A 27 -12.24 14.72 -11.63
C ARG A 27 -12.81 14.37 -10.26
N ILE A 28 -13.29 15.37 -9.53
CA ILE A 28 -13.99 15.15 -8.26
C ILE A 28 -15.24 14.30 -8.48
N ASP A 29 -16.07 14.65 -9.47
CA ASP A 29 -17.32 13.94 -9.77
C ASP A 29 -17.06 12.47 -10.18
N ALA A 30 -15.97 12.20 -10.92
CA ALA A 30 -15.56 10.85 -11.28
C ALA A 30 -15.12 10.03 -10.05
N ILE A 31 -14.38 10.64 -9.13
CA ILE A 31 -13.99 10.00 -7.86
C ILE A 31 -15.23 9.66 -7.02
N ASP A 32 -16.17 10.60 -6.89
CA ASP A 32 -17.40 10.39 -6.13
C ASP A 32 -18.27 9.29 -6.74
N ALA A 33 -18.35 9.23 -8.07
CA ALA A 33 -19.10 8.18 -8.78
C ALA A 33 -18.47 6.80 -8.59
N MET A 34 -17.14 6.70 -8.61
CA MET A 34 -16.42 5.45 -8.31
C MET A 34 -16.67 5.01 -6.86
N MET A 35 -16.59 5.93 -5.90
CA MET A 35 -16.86 5.65 -4.48
C MET A 35 -18.31 5.20 -4.24
N ALA A 36 -19.28 5.75 -4.97
CA ALA A 36 -20.68 5.33 -4.90
C ALA A 36 -20.95 3.96 -5.53
N PHE A 37 -20.15 3.53 -6.50
CA PHE A 37 -20.26 2.21 -7.11
C PHE A 37 -19.61 1.10 -6.27
N TRP A 38 -18.53 1.38 -5.55
CA TRP A 38 -17.77 0.41 -4.77
C TRP A 38 -18.60 -0.56 -3.90
N PRO A 39 -19.61 -0.10 -3.11
CA PRO A 39 -20.44 -0.99 -2.27
C PRO A 39 -21.39 -1.91 -3.04
N VAL A 40 -21.49 -1.72 -4.36
CA VAL A 40 -22.46 -2.41 -5.23
C VAL A 40 -21.79 -3.54 -5.99
N GLU A 41 -20.49 -3.43 -6.26
CA GLU A 41 -19.65 -4.53 -6.73
C GLU A 41 -19.32 -5.51 -5.60
N GLU A 42 -19.09 -5.00 -4.38
CA GLU A 42 -18.86 -5.82 -3.17
C GLU A 42 -20.13 -6.51 -2.64
N GLY A 43 -21.31 -6.07 -3.09
CA GLY A 43 -22.60 -6.51 -2.59
C GLY A 43 -22.99 -5.86 -1.27
N ARG A 44 -24.29 -5.56 -1.09
CA ARG A 44 -24.81 -5.02 0.18
C ARG A 44 -24.49 -6.00 1.31
N PRO A 45 -24.04 -5.55 2.50
CA PRO A 45 -24.18 -6.36 3.71
C PRO A 45 -25.66 -6.70 3.83
N THR A 46 -25.99 -7.99 3.73
CA THR A 46 -27.37 -8.47 3.81
C THR A 46 -27.98 -8.01 5.14
N PRO A 47 -29.04 -7.19 5.15
CA PRO A 47 -29.85 -7.05 6.35
C PRO A 47 -30.51 -8.41 6.56
N ARG A 48 -30.08 -9.16 7.58
CA ARG A 48 -30.76 -10.39 7.99
C ARG A 48 -32.13 -10.01 8.55
N THR A 49 -33.11 -9.83 7.68
CA THR A 49 -34.51 -9.93 8.06
C THR A 49 -34.85 -11.42 8.04
N GLN A 50 -34.78 -12.08 9.19
CA GLN A 50 -35.31 -13.44 9.30
C GLN A 50 -36.85 -13.40 9.25
N PRO A 51 -37.52 -14.28 8.49
CA PRO A 51 -38.95 -14.46 8.57
C PRO A 51 -39.32 -15.19 9.86
N CYS A 52 -40.31 -14.65 10.58
CA CYS A 52 -40.92 -15.25 11.76
C CYS A 52 -41.29 -16.74 11.54
N ARG A 53 -40.62 -17.63 12.27
CA ARG A 53 -41.24 -18.85 12.81
C ARG A 53 -41.28 -18.73 14.33
N ARG A 54 -42.47 -18.98 14.87
CA ARG A 54 -42.92 -18.79 16.26
C ARG A 54 -42.38 -19.92 17.19
N PRO A 55 -42.60 -19.87 18.52
CA PRO A 55 -41.64 -19.52 19.58
C PRO A 55 -41.25 -20.72 20.49
N VAL A 56 -40.36 -20.50 21.49
CA VAL A 56 -40.19 -21.20 22.83
C VAL A 56 -38.68 -21.15 23.25
N PRO A 57 -38.29 -20.97 24.54
CA PRO A 57 -38.03 -19.65 25.11
C PRO A 57 -36.60 -19.49 25.71
N GLU A 58 -36.26 -18.24 26.04
CA GLU A 58 -35.23 -17.80 26.99
C GLU A 58 -33.79 -18.34 26.85
N ALA A 59 -32.95 -17.52 26.20
CA ALA A 59 -31.65 -17.18 26.78
C ALA A 59 -31.19 -15.83 26.20
N ASP A 60 -31.05 -14.87 27.12
CA ASP A 60 -30.44 -13.55 27.01
C ASP A 60 -29.43 -13.42 25.85
N ASN A 61 -29.80 -12.68 24.81
CA ASN A 61 -28.88 -12.24 23.76
C ASN A 61 -29.19 -10.78 23.42
N SER A 62 -28.62 -9.87 24.21
CA SER A 62 -28.52 -8.45 23.83
C SER A 62 -27.71 -8.29 22.52
N PRO A 63 -28.15 -7.43 21.58
CA PRO A 63 -27.33 -7.05 20.43
C PRO A 63 -26.07 -6.30 20.91
N ARG A 64 -24.86 -6.79 20.60
CA ARG A 64 -23.62 -6.05 20.89
C ARG A 64 -23.63 -4.71 20.13
N PRO A 65 -23.28 -3.58 20.77
CA PRO A 65 -23.35 -2.27 20.14
C PRO A 65 -22.28 -2.11 19.06
N ALA A 66 -22.67 -1.61 17.89
CA ALA A 66 -21.83 -1.40 16.69
C ALA A 66 -20.53 -0.61 16.94
N LYS A 67 -20.47 0.18 18.02
CA LYS A 67 -19.26 0.90 18.44
C LYS A 67 -18.12 -0.05 18.80
N ARG A 68 -18.40 -1.10 19.59
CA ARG A 68 -17.41 -2.13 19.94
C ARG A 68 -16.87 -2.88 18.73
N GLN A 69 -17.67 -3.03 17.67
CA GLN A 69 -17.23 -3.73 16.46
C GLN A 69 -16.28 -2.87 15.62
N ARG A 70 -16.46 -1.54 15.58
CA ARG A 70 -15.52 -0.63 14.92
C ARG A 70 -14.20 -0.56 15.67
N ASP A 71 -14.27 -0.42 16.99
CA ASP A 71 -13.09 -0.43 17.87
C ASP A 71 -12.26 -1.71 17.65
N LEU A 72 -12.92 -2.89 17.54
CA LEU A 72 -12.25 -4.17 17.26
C LEU A 72 -11.62 -4.26 15.86
N VAL A 73 -12.22 -3.65 14.84
CA VAL A 73 -11.69 -3.65 13.46
C VAL A 73 -10.50 -2.70 13.32
N GLU A 74 -10.56 -1.54 14.00
CA GLU A 74 -9.43 -0.61 14.08
C GLU A 74 -8.25 -1.25 14.82
N ASP A 75 -8.52 -1.97 15.92
CA ASP A 75 -7.51 -2.75 16.64
C ASP A 75 -6.87 -3.82 15.74
N GLU A 76 -7.66 -4.56 14.95
CA GLU A 76 -7.14 -5.62 14.05
C GLU A 76 -6.25 -5.05 12.95
N ALA A 77 -6.62 -3.92 12.36
CA ALA A 77 -5.81 -3.24 11.35
C ALA A 77 -4.49 -2.70 11.94
N GLU A 78 -4.53 -2.17 13.16
CA GLU A 78 -3.34 -1.66 13.83
C GLU A 78 -2.39 -2.81 14.23
N ILE A 79 -2.94 -3.94 14.69
CA ILE A 79 -2.19 -5.17 14.95
C ILE A 79 -1.52 -5.67 13.67
N ALA A 80 -2.26 -5.80 12.57
CA ALA A 80 -1.71 -6.28 11.30
C ALA A 80 -0.61 -5.35 10.76
N LEU A 81 -0.74 -4.03 10.99
CA LEU A 81 0.32 -3.10 10.63
C LEU A 81 1.57 -3.31 11.50
N ARG A 82 1.43 -3.45 12.82
CA ARG A 82 2.54 -3.74 13.74
C ARG A 82 3.26 -5.03 13.36
N GLU A 83 2.52 -6.11 13.15
CA GLU A 83 3.07 -7.40 12.71
C GLU A 83 3.81 -7.29 11.37
N ALA A 84 3.28 -6.51 10.43
CA ALA A 84 3.95 -6.30 9.15
C ALA A 84 5.25 -5.50 9.29
N VAL A 85 5.27 -4.46 10.14
CA VAL A 85 6.48 -3.68 10.45
C VAL A 85 7.56 -4.59 11.04
N GLU A 86 7.19 -5.45 11.98
CA GLU A 86 8.11 -6.44 12.56
C GLU A 86 8.59 -7.44 11.50
N SER A 87 7.70 -7.91 10.62
CA SER A 87 8.04 -8.89 9.59
C SER A 87 9.04 -8.40 8.55
N VAL A 88 9.05 -7.08 8.28
CA VAL A 88 9.99 -6.47 7.32
C VAL A 88 11.32 -6.13 7.96
N GLN A 89 11.45 -6.06 9.29
CA GLN A 89 12.72 -5.87 9.95
C GLN A 89 13.42 -7.22 10.14
N VAL A 90 14.53 -7.43 9.44
CA VAL A 90 15.26 -8.70 9.59
C VAL A 90 16.18 -8.66 10.81
N THR A 91 16.08 -9.68 11.66
CA THR A 91 16.94 -9.83 12.84
C THR A 91 18.16 -10.70 12.55
N CYS A 92 18.11 -11.51 11.49
CA CYS A 92 19.24 -12.33 11.06
C CYS A 92 19.53 -12.20 9.55
N PRO A 93 20.80 -12.35 9.11
CA PRO A 93 21.20 -12.13 7.72
C PRO A 93 20.58 -13.09 6.69
N LYS A 94 20.00 -14.22 7.13
CA LYS A 94 19.35 -15.22 6.27
C LYS A 94 17.85 -14.98 6.10
N GLN A 95 17.24 -14.18 6.96
CA GLN A 95 15.82 -13.87 6.89
C GLN A 95 15.51 -13.04 5.65
N ARG A 96 14.40 -13.35 4.99
CA ARG A 96 13.93 -12.64 3.80
C ARG A 96 12.50 -12.22 4.05
N SER A 97 12.24 -10.92 3.99
CA SER A 97 10.88 -10.41 4.06
C SER A 97 10.09 -10.83 2.80
N LEU A 98 8.77 -10.90 2.96
CA LEU A 98 7.83 -11.12 1.86
C LEU A 98 6.93 -9.91 1.62
N ILE A 99 7.14 -8.82 2.35
CA ILE A 99 6.37 -7.58 2.24
C ILE A 99 7.35 -6.48 1.84
N CYS A 100 6.92 -5.57 0.97
CA CYS A 100 7.76 -4.45 0.57
C CYS A 100 7.76 -3.36 1.64
N PHE A 101 8.90 -3.16 2.30
CA PHE A 101 9.05 -2.13 3.35
C PHE A 101 8.78 -0.71 2.83
N VAL A 102 9.04 -0.43 1.55
CA VAL A 102 8.75 0.87 0.93
C VAL A 102 7.24 1.06 0.76
N CYS A 103 6.52 0.06 0.22
CA CYS A 103 5.06 0.11 0.14
C CYS A 103 4.42 0.23 1.53
N LEU A 104 4.92 -0.53 2.50
CA LEU A 104 4.43 -0.48 3.87
C LEU A 104 4.57 0.93 4.47
N GLY A 105 5.65 1.63 4.16
CA GLY A 105 5.96 2.97 4.65
C GLY A 105 5.29 4.11 3.91
N TYR A 106 4.55 3.84 2.83
CA TYR A 106 3.92 4.85 2.01
C TYR A 106 2.43 5.01 2.36
N PRO A 107 2.03 6.09 3.06
CA PRO A 107 0.69 6.23 3.62
C PRO A 107 -0.39 6.42 2.55
N ASN A 108 -0.04 6.90 1.35
CA ASN A 108 -1.02 7.12 0.27
C ASN A 108 -1.41 5.83 -0.48
N LEU A 109 -0.82 4.69 -0.15
CA LEU A 109 -1.28 3.38 -0.63
C LEU A 109 -2.41 2.87 0.28
N SER A 110 -3.40 2.19 -0.31
CA SER A 110 -4.46 1.54 0.47
C SER A 110 -3.87 0.47 1.40
N PHE A 111 -4.51 0.27 2.55
CA PHE A 111 -4.10 -0.72 3.55
C PHE A 111 -3.76 -2.12 2.98
N PRO A 112 -4.58 -2.75 2.11
CA PRO A 112 -4.24 -4.07 1.55
C PRO A 112 -3.01 -4.01 0.62
N ASN A 113 -2.78 -2.89 -0.07
CA ASN A 113 -1.62 -2.74 -0.95
C ASN A 113 -0.33 -2.52 -0.14
N ARG A 114 -0.41 -1.82 1.00
CA ARG A 114 0.72 -1.63 1.93
C ARG A 114 1.19 -2.95 2.54
N LEU A 115 0.25 -3.85 2.83
CA LEU A 115 0.49 -5.15 3.47
C LEU A 115 0.64 -6.30 2.46
N SER A 116 0.75 -5.99 1.16
CA SER A 116 0.79 -7.01 0.12
C SER A 116 1.97 -7.96 0.32
N LYS A 117 1.65 -9.25 0.52
CA LYS A 117 2.62 -10.31 0.72
C LYS A 117 2.90 -11.01 -0.61
N TYR A 118 4.17 -11.05 -0.97
CA TYR A 118 4.68 -11.70 -2.16
C TYR A 118 4.86 -13.20 -1.95
N LYS A 119 4.69 -13.98 -3.02
CA LYS A 119 4.79 -15.46 -2.97
C LYS A 119 6.22 -15.93 -2.65
N THR A 120 7.23 -15.19 -3.12
CA THR A 120 8.64 -15.53 -2.94
C THR A 120 9.48 -14.26 -2.73
N PRO A 121 10.64 -14.35 -2.06
CA PRO A 121 11.56 -13.23 -1.96
C PRO A 121 12.00 -12.68 -3.32
N GLY A 122 12.15 -13.55 -4.32
CA GLY A 122 12.48 -13.12 -5.69
C GLY A 122 11.39 -12.26 -6.35
N SER A 123 10.11 -12.59 -6.11
CA SER A 123 9.00 -11.76 -6.60
C SER A 123 8.93 -10.40 -5.90
N LEU A 124 9.26 -10.35 -4.60
CA LEU A 124 9.43 -9.11 -3.85
C LEU A 124 10.59 -8.27 -4.42
N THR A 125 11.77 -8.87 -4.62
CA THR A 125 12.94 -8.19 -5.21
C THR A 125 12.59 -7.60 -6.58
N ARG A 126 11.87 -8.34 -7.44
CA ARG A 126 11.46 -7.85 -8.76
C ARG A 126 10.52 -6.65 -8.65
N HIS A 127 9.56 -6.70 -7.74
CA HIS A 127 8.67 -5.57 -7.47
C HIS A 127 9.48 -4.35 -6.99
N PHE A 128 10.35 -4.55 -6.01
CA PHE A 128 11.19 -3.50 -5.43
C PHE A 128 12.05 -2.81 -6.49
N LEU A 129 12.70 -3.58 -7.36
CA LEU A 129 13.45 -3.04 -8.49
C LEU A 129 12.56 -2.22 -9.43
N ARG A 130 11.42 -2.78 -9.84
CA ARG A 130 10.54 -2.18 -10.84
C ARG A 130 9.90 -0.87 -10.36
N PHE A 131 9.48 -0.80 -9.09
CA PHE A 131 8.66 0.29 -8.58
C PHE A 131 9.40 1.28 -7.69
N HIS A 132 10.58 0.92 -7.15
CA HIS A 132 11.30 1.78 -6.21
C HIS A 132 12.73 2.10 -6.64
N ILE A 133 13.37 1.28 -7.49
CA ILE A 133 14.75 1.52 -7.95
C ILE A 133 14.80 2.06 -9.37
N ASN A 134 14.08 1.43 -10.30
CA ASN A 134 14.13 1.78 -11.72
C ASN A 134 13.52 3.16 -12.03
N PRO A 135 12.44 3.61 -11.38
CA PRO A 135 11.91 4.95 -11.62
C PRO A 135 12.93 6.06 -11.33
N PRO A 136 12.77 7.24 -11.95
CA PRO A 136 13.50 8.44 -11.54
C PRO A 136 13.26 8.69 -10.05
N TRP A 137 14.32 9.01 -9.32
CA TRP A 137 14.19 9.40 -7.92
C TRP A 137 13.89 10.89 -7.85
N PRO A 138 13.02 11.32 -6.91
CA PRO A 138 12.92 12.74 -6.62
C PRO A 138 14.27 13.24 -6.11
N ASP A 139 14.54 14.53 -6.30
CA ASP A 139 15.74 15.18 -5.74
C ASP A 139 15.72 15.21 -4.20
N GLU A 140 14.55 14.91 -3.61
CA GLU A 140 14.36 14.72 -2.19
C GLU A 140 15.00 13.44 -1.67
N ARG A 141 15.64 13.57 -0.52
CA ARG A 141 16.25 12.48 0.22
C ARG A 141 15.21 11.44 0.64
N PHE A 142 15.47 10.16 0.35
CA PHE A 142 14.56 9.06 0.69
C PHE A 142 14.79 8.56 2.12
N GLY A 143 13.80 8.71 3.00
CA GLY A 143 13.82 8.14 4.34
C GLY A 143 13.15 6.77 4.39
N CYS A 144 13.73 5.81 5.12
CA CYS A 144 13.04 4.55 5.40
C CYS A 144 12.11 4.73 6.60
N SER A 145 10.79 4.72 6.39
CA SER A 145 9.80 4.86 7.47
C SER A 145 9.81 3.71 8.50
N MET A 146 10.56 2.63 8.23
CA MET A 146 10.66 1.44 9.08
C MET A 146 11.95 1.40 9.91
N CYS A 147 12.87 2.33 9.68
CA CYS A 147 14.16 2.38 10.36
C CYS A 147 14.47 3.79 10.81
N GLU A 148 14.91 3.93 12.05
CA GLU A 148 15.57 5.15 12.50
C GLU A 148 16.94 5.26 11.83
N GLY A 149 17.21 6.38 11.17
CA GLY A 149 18.51 6.58 10.53
C GLY A 149 18.55 7.74 9.54
N GLU A 150 19.76 7.99 9.06
CA GLU A 150 20.02 9.03 8.08
C GLU A 150 19.31 8.73 6.75
N PRO A 151 18.83 9.78 6.06
CA PRO A 151 18.23 9.65 4.74
C PRO A 151 19.18 9.00 3.74
N LEU A 152 18.61 8.17 2.88
CA LEU A 152 19.29 7.49 1.78
C LEU A 152 19.39 8.48 0.61
N ARG A 153 20.63 8.84 0.26
CA ARG A 153 20.91 9.86 -0.75
C ARG A 153 21.01 9.28 -2.15
N HIS A 154 21.48 8.04 -2.25
CA HIS A 154 21.68 7.37 -3.53
C HIS A 154 20.92 6.05 -3.59
N LYS A 155 20.53 5.64 -4.81
CA LYS A 155 19.89 4.33 -5.06
C LYS A 155 20.71 3.17 -4.49
N PHE A 156 22.04 3.27 -4.55
CA PHE A 156 22.95 2.28 -3.96
C PHE A 156 22.78 2.17 -2.44
N ASP A 157 22.61 3.28 -1.73
CA ASP A 157 22.37 3.29 -0.28
C ASP A 157 21.06 2.55 0.04
N LEU A 158 20.02 2.75 -0.77
CA LEU A 158 18.77 2.03 -0.60
C LEU A 158 18.93 0.54 -0.86
N LEU A 159 19.69 0.12 -1.88
CA LEU A 159 19.95 -1.30 -2.10
C LEU A 159 20.66 -1.94 -0.90
N SER A 160 21.69 -1.27 -0.38
CA SER A 160 22.43 -1.74 0.78
C SER A 160 21.56 -1.78 2.04
N HIS A 161 20.75 -0.76 2.25
CA HIS A 161 19.79 -0.68 3.34
C HIS A 161 18.73 -1.78 3.25
N ALA A 162 18.14 -1.98 2.07
CA ALA A 162 17.12 -2.99 1.80
C ALA A 162 17.65 -4.41 2.09
N GLU A 163 18.89 -4.71 1.73
CA GLU A 163 19.52 -5.99 2.02
C GLU A 163 19.78 -6.16 3.52
N ARG A 164 20.39 -5.17 4.17
CA ARG A 164 20.83 -5.27 5.57
C ARG A 164 19.70 -5.20 6.59
N ARG A 165 18.69 -4.34 6.36
CA ARG A 165 17.62 -4.04 7.31
C ARG A 165 16.32 -4.77 6.99
N HIS A 166 16.11 -5.10 5.72
CA HIS A 166 14.85 -5.70 5.26
C HIS A 166 14.99 -7.03 4.52
N GLY A 167 16.21 -7.56 4.40
CA GLY A 167 16.48 -8.83 3.72
C GLY A 167 16.05 -8.85 2.25
N THR A 168 15.84 -7.69 1.62
CA THR A 168 15.51 -7.59 0.20
C THR A 168 16.82 -7.56 -0.58
N VAL A 169 17.19 -8.70 -1.14
CA VAL A 169 18.46 -8.87 -1.82
C VAL A 169 18.29 -8.62 -3.32
N VAL A 170 19.02 -7.64 -3.84
CA VAL A 170 19.18 -7.37 -5.27
C VAL A 170 20.58 -7.84 -5.66
N LYS A 171 20.68 -8.80 -6.59
CA LYS A 171 21.97 -9.27 -7.13
C LYS A 171 22.04 -9.03 -8.63
N GLY A 172 23.27 -9.02 -9.16
CA GLY A 172 23.55 -8.99 -10.59
C GLY A 172 23.84 -7.60 -11.12
N GLU A 173 23.62 -7.41 -12.42
CA GLU A 173 24.05 -6.22 -13.18
C GLU A 173 23.54 -4.90 -12.58
N THR A 174 22.29 -4.84 -12.12
CA THR A 174 21.70 -3.64 -11.52
C THR A 174 22.48 -3.17 -10.28
N GLN A 175 22.92 -4.10 -9.43
CA GLN A 175 23.70 -3.76 -8.23
C GLN A 175 25.07 -3.21 -8.62
N SER A 176 25.74 -3.84 -9.59
CA SER A 176 27.04 -3.41 -10.08
C SER A 176 26.99 -2.04 -10.76
N GLN A 177 25.96 -1.78 -11.58
CA GLN A 177 25.79 -0.49 -12.26
C GLN A 177 25.61 0.65 -11.27
N LEU A 178 24.72 0.48 -10.28
CA LEU A 178 24.49 1.49 -9.25
C LEU A 178 25.71 1.70 -8.33
N ALA A 179 26.48 0.65 -8.07
CA ALA A 179 27.75 0.77 -7.35
C ALA A 179 28.79 1.62 -8.13
N LEU A 180 28.91 1.39 -9.44
CA LEU A 180 29.80 2.18 -10.29
C LEU A 180 29.36 3.64 -10.42
N GLU A 181 28.06 3.89 -10.52
CA GLU A 181 27.51 5.24 -10.49
C GLU A 181 27.84 5.96 -9.18
N TYR A 182 27.62 5.29 -8.05
CA TYR A 182 27.96 5.80 -6.72
C TYR A 182 29.46 6.14 -6.60
N GLN A 183 30.35 5.25 -7.06
CA GLN A 183 31.80 5.49 -7.05
C GLN A 183 32.20 6.70 -7.90
N ARG A 184 31.61 6.88 -9.09
CA ARG A 184 31.91 8.04 -9.94
C ARG A 184 31.53 9.36 -9.28
N ILE A 185 30.37 9.41 -8.62
CA ILE A 185 29.91 10.61 -7.91
C ILE A 185 30.87 10.98 -6.78
N HIS A 186 31.36 10.00 -6.02
CA HIS A 186 32.27 10.24 -4.90
C HIS A 186 33.74 10.45 -5.30
N GLN A 187 34.20 9.89 -6.42
CA GLN A 187 35.57 10.11 -6.93
C GLN A 187 35.70 11.43 -7.70
N GLY A 188 34.60 11.97 -8.26
CA GLY A 188 34.60 13.27 -8.94
C GLY A 188 34.79 14.51 -8.04
N TRP A 189 34.84 14.32 -6.72
CA TRP A 189 35.11 15.38 -5.72
C TRP A 189 36.58 15.41 -5.26
N VAL A 190 37.46 14.57 -5.84
CA VAL A 190 38.90 14.59 -5.59
C VAL A 190 39.60 15.16 -6.83
N SER A 191 39.42 16.45 -7.11
CA SER A 191 40.22 17.23 -8.05
C SER A 191 40.20 18.70 -7.67
#